data_AF-A0A520YX74-F1
#
_entry.id   AF-A0A520YX74-F1
#
_cell.length_a   1.000
_cell.length_b   1.000
_cell.length_c   1.000
_cell.angle_alpha   90.00
_cell.angle_beta   90.00
_cell.angle_gamma   90.00
#
_symmetry.space_group_name_H-M   'P 1'
#
loop_
_entity.id
_entity.type
_entity.pdbx_description
1 polymer ?
#
loop_
_entity_poly.entity_id
_entity_poly.type
_entity_poly.pdbx_seq_one_letter_code
_entity_poly.pdbx_strand_id
1 'polypeptide(L)'
;MNDAYIFIGSNIERETNYPLAVERLCRLGTVLAVSPVYDTPALGNAPNTPRFFNGAARLLTELTPHALRNALRAIESELGRVRTADKNAPRTIDLDLVLYDQEIIGDNELKIPDLKIFECGFMARALADVNPDYIIPPDGPTLAELADRLCTSRDNMYTVPGISSQVRQFVQNALQTQATAPQLPACVTHAYDNDRSQTIIPDHTITNYAAQQHETSEQKSQRAIATAVRTILVNVGEDPTREGLRKTPERVARAYNELLGGYAVNPASLINGALFESAYDDMVVVKDIEFYSLCEHHMLPFFGKAHVAYIPDGKIIGLSKIPRIVEMYARRLQVQEKMTREIADFIQTLLSPRGVAVIVMGQHMCATMRGVNQTSSKMLTQAMYGAFQERIAHEQLNDRLQQAE
;
A
#
# COMPACT_ATOMS: atom_id res chain seq x y z
N MET A 1 17.06 -1.32 4.22
CA MET A 1 16.95 -1.40 2.75
C MET A 1 15.76 -2.29 2.44
N ASN A 2 14.98 -1.90 1.43
CA ASN A 2 13.66 -2.39 1.10
C ASN A 2 13.70 -3.11 -0.25
N ASP A 3 12.92 -4.18 -0.38
CA ASP A 3 12.89 -5.05 -1.55
C ASP A 3 11.84 -4.58 -2.56
N ALA A 4 12.27 -4.04 -3.69
CA ALA A 4 11.38 -3.52 -4.72
C ALA A 4 11.45 -4.37 -5.98
N TYR A 5 10.30 -4.60 -6.60
CA TYR A 5 10.17 -5.40 -7.81
C TYR A 5 9.67 -4.53 -8.94
N ILE A 6 10.51 -4.35 -9.94
CA ILE A 6 10.29 -3.44 -11.04
C ILE A 6 10.06 -4.26 -12.29
N PHE A 7 8.92 -4.06 -12.94
CA PHE A 7 8.68 -4.59 -14.27
C PHE A 7 9.18 -3.58 -15.31
N ILE A 8 9.85 -4.10 -16.33
CA ILE A 8 10.55 -3.32 -17.36
C ILE A 8 9.94 -3.69 -18.71
N GLY A 9 9.47 -2.69 -19.46
CA GLY A 9 8.91 -2.90 -20.80
C GLY A 9 9.42 -1.89 -21.83
N SER A 10 9.82 -2.34 -23.01
CA SER A 10 10.27 -1.47 -24.10
C SER A 10 9.89 -2.04 -25.47
N ASN A 11 9.40 -1.20 -26.39
CA ASN A 11 9.14 -1.61 -27.79
C ASN A 11 9.65 -0.63 -28.85
N ILE A 12 10.30 0.46 -28.46
CA ILE A 12 11.06 1.36 -29.35
C ILE A 12 12.54 1.20 -29.03
N GLU A 13 13.36 0.89 -30.03
CA GLU A 13 14.82 0.67 -29.88
C GLU A 13 15.16 -0.21 -28.66
N ARG A 14 14.34 -1.25 -28.47
CA ARG A 14 14.27 -2.06 -27.25
C ARG A 14 15.58 -2.79 -26.93
N GLU A 15 16.37 -3.10 -27.95
CA GLU A 15 17.72 -3.67 -27.84
C GLU A 15 18.71 -2.70 -27.16
N THR A 16 18.48 -1.39 -27.25
CA THR A 16 19.29 -0.33 -26.65
C THR A 16 18.68 0.15 -25.33
N ASN A 17 17.38 0.46 -25.33
CA ASN A 17 16.71 1.08 -24.19
C ASN A 17 16.56 0.14 -23.00
N TYR A 18 16.31 -1.16 -23.24
CA TYR A 18 16.13 -2.12 -22.14
C TYR A 18 17.42 -2.31 -21.32
N PRO A 19 18.60 -2.60 -21.90
CA PRO A 19 19.84 -2.68 -21.13
C PRO A 19 20.20 -1.38 -20.39
N LEU A 20 20.01 -0.23 -21.05
CA LEU A 20 20.24 1.07 -20.40
C LEU A 20 19.33 1.28 -19.20
N ALA A 21 18.06 0.87 -19.27
CA ALA A 21 17.16 0.96 -18.13
C ALA A 21 17.68 0.16 -16.92
N VAL A 22 18.13 -1.08 -17.14
CA VAL A 22 18.74 -1.91 -16.08
C VAL A 22 19.99 -1.25 -15.49
N GLU A 23 20.84 -0.64 -16.32
CA GLU A 23 22.00 0.14 -15.87
C GLU A 23 21.60 1.31 -14.97
N ARG A 24 20.56 2.04 -15.35
CA ARG A 24 20.08 3.21 -14.60
C ARG A 24 19.44 2.82 -13.27
N LEU A 25 18.81 1.63 -13.17
CA LEU A 25 18.27 1.11 -11.91
C LEU A 25 19.35 0.94 -10.83
N CYS A 26 20.59 0.59 -11.21
CA CYS A 26 21.71 0.50 -10.26
C CYS A 26 22.08 1.83 -9.59
N ARG A 27 21.57 2.98 -10.09
CA ARG A 27 21.72 4.29 -9.42
C ARG A 27 20.75 4.45 -8.25
N LEU A 28 19.68 3.67 -8.22
CA LEU A 28 18.59 3.76 -7.24
C LEU A 28 18.76 2.75 -6.09
N GLY A 29 19.75 1.86 -6.18
CA GLY A 29 20.02 0.82 -5.20
C GLY A 29 20.80 -0.34 -5.80
N THR A 30 20.84 -1.46 -5.08
CA THR A 30 21.53 -2.68 -5.53
C THR A 30 20.54 -3.59 -6.25
N VAL A 31 20.73 -3.80 -7.56
CA VAL A 31 19.94 -4.77 -8.33
C VAL A 31 20.44 -6.18 -7.98
N LEU A 32 19.64 -6.93 -7.23
CA LEU A 32 19.99 -8.26 -6.74
C LEU A 32 19.81 -9.35 -7.81
N ALA A 33 18.81 -9.20 -8.66
CA ALA A 33 18.48 -10.16 -9.70
C ALA A 33 17.69 -9.50 -10.84
N VAL A 34 17.80 -10.10 -12.03
CA VAL A 34 17.01 -9.77 -13.22
C VAL A 34 16.49 -11.05 -13.87
N SER A 35 15.28 -10.99 -14.41
CA SER A 35 14.69 -12.09 -15.18
C SER A 35 15.42 -12.28 -16.51
N PRO A 36 15.18 -13.39 -17.24
CA PRO A 36 15.35 -13.39 -18.68
C PRO A 36 14.54 -12.24 -19.31
N VAL A 37 15.02 -11.71 -20.43
CA VAL A 37 14.27 -10.75 -21.25
C VAL A 37 13.38 -11.54 -22.20
N TYR A 38 12.10 -11.16 -22.21
CA TYR A 38 11.05 -11.81 -22.97
C TYR A 38 10.58 -10.93 -24.12
N ASP A 39 10.60 -11.46 -25.33
CA ASP A 39 9.91 -10.88 -26.47
C ASP A 39 8.43 -11.30 -26.45
N THR A 40 7.53 -10.33 -26.33
CA THR A 40 6.08 -10.52 -26.15
C THR A 40 5.27 -9.64 -27.11
N PRO A 41 4.07 -10.08 -27.55
CA PRO A 41 3.20 -9.23 -28.36
C PRO A 41 2.70 -8.00 -27.58
N ALA A 42 2.41 -6.91 -28.29
CA ALA A 42 1.77 -5.75 -27.67
C ALA A 42 0.30 -6.06 -27.32
N LEU A 43 -0.15 -5.57 -26.16
CA LEU A 43 -1.55 -5.64 -25.77
C LEU A 43 -2.40 -4.68 -26.65
N GLY A 44 -3.56 -5.15 -27.14
CA GLY A 44 -4.50 -4.33 -27.92
C GLY A 44 -4.60 -4.64 -29.42
N ASN A 45 -3.82 -5.61 -29.94
CA ASN A 45 -3.98 -6.20 -31.28
C ASN A 45 -4.01 -5.21 -32.47
N ALA A 46 -3.44 -4.01 -32.36
CA ALA A 46 -3.32 -3.11 -33.50
C ALA A 46 -2.33 -3.69 -34.53
N PRO A 47 -2.69 -3.75 -35.83
CA PRO A 47 -1.81 -4.26 -36.88
C PRO A 47 -0.47 -3.52 -36.89
N ASN A 48 0.64 -4.24 -37.06
CA ASN A 48 2.01 -3.71 -37.14
C ASN A 48 2.57 -3.05 -35.86
N THR A 49 2.00 -3.34 -34.68
CA THR A 49 2.58 -2.83 -33.42
C THR A 49 3.87 -3.57 -33.08
N PRO A 50 4.99 -2.85 -32.81
CA PRO A 50 6.24 -3.48 -32.39
C PRO A 50 6.08 -4.29 -31.11
N ARG A 51 6.70 -5.47 -31.09
CA ARG A 51 6.71 -6.37 -29.93
C ARG A 51 7.52 -5.77 -28.78
N PHE A 52 7.20 -6.14 -27.55
CA PHE A 52 7.89 -5.65 -26.35
C PHE A 52 9.02 -6.58 -25.92
N PHE A 53 10.16 -6.01 -25.52
CA PHE A 53 11.04 -6.63 -24.54
C PHE A 53 10.48 -6.34 -23.15
N ASN A 54 10.14 -7.40 -22.44
CA ASN A 54 9.58 -7.39 -21.11
C ASN A 54 10.46 -8.21 -20.17
N GLY A 55 10.55 -7.78 -18.92
CA GLY A 55 11.23 -8.53 -17.87
C GLY A 55 11.12 -7.82 -16.52
N ALA A 56 11.85 -8.30 -15.52
CA ALA A 56 11.78 -7.77 -14.17
C ALA A 56 13.16 -7.65 -13.53
N ALA A 57 13.26 -6.74 -12.56
CA ALA A 57 14.41 -6.56 -11.68
C ALA A 57 13.97 -6.53 -10.22
N ARG A 58 14.76 -7.19 -9.35
CA ARG A 58 14.66 -7.06 -7.89
C ARG A 58 15.73 -6.10 -7.41
N LEU A 59 15.29 -5.00 -6.82
CA LEU A 59 16.10 -3.88 -6.40
C LEU A 59 16.03 -3.74 -4.88
N LEU A 60 17.19 -3.77 -4.23
CA LEU A 60 17.33 -3.41 -2.83
C LEU A 60 17.64 -1.90 -2.73
N THR A 61 16.75 -1.12 -2.12
CA THR A 61 16.85 0.35 -2.11
C THR A 61 16.58 0.95 -0.72
N GLU A 62 17.01 2.19 -0.49
CA GLU A 62 16.64 2.99 0.69
C GLU A 62 15.48 3.95 0.40
N LEU A 63 15.09 4.11 -0.88
CA LEU A 63 14.02 5.01 -1.29
C LEU A 63 12.66 4.46 -0.88
N THR A 64 11.80 5.30 -0.33
CA THR A 64 10.39 4.97 -0.06
C THR A 64 9.64 4.65 -1.37
N PRO A 65 8.48 3.96 -1.33
CA PRO A 65 7.75 3.57 -2.54
C PRO A 65 7.46 4.72 -3.50
N HIS A 66 7.00 5.88 -2.98
CA HIS A 66 6.74 7.06 -3.79
C HIS A 66 8.02 7.69 -4.35
N ALA A 67 9.09 7.77 -3.55
CA ALA A 67 10.37 8.30 -3.99
C ALA A 67 10.97 7.42 -5.10
N LEU A 68 10.89 6.09 -4.94
CA LEU A 68 11.31 5.13 -5.95
C LEU A 68 10.49 5.28 -7.23
N ARG A 69 9.15 5.29 -7.15
CA ARG A 69 8.28 5.50 -8.32
C ARG A 69 8.61 6.80 -9.05
N ASN A 70 8.88 7.89 -8.34
CA ASN A 70 9.28 9.15 -8.98
C ASN A 70 10.67 9.07 -9.63
N ALA A 71 11.62 8.36 -9.02
CA ALA A 71 12.92 8.11 -9.61
C ALA A 71 12.86 7.22 -10.86
N LEU A 72 12.00 6.20 -10.87
CA LEU A 72 11.73 5.38 -12.07
C LEU A 72 11.19 6.25 -13.21
N ARG A 73 10.25 7.16 -12.92
CA ARG A 73 9.73 8.12 -13.91
C ARG A 73 10.79 9.08 -14.43
N ALA A 74 11.79 9.43 -13.63
CA ALA A 74 12.92 10.23 -14.09
C ALA A 74 13.79 9.44 -15.10
N ILE A 75 14.06 8.16 -14.82
CA ILE A 75 14.75 7.26 -15.77
C ILE A 75 13.95 7.12 -17.07
N GLU A 76 12.62 6.96 -16.99
CA GLU A 76 11.76 6.94 -18.19
C GLU A 76 11.94 8.21 -19.03
N SER A 77 11.94 9.37 -18.38
CA SER A 77 12.12 10.66 -19.05
C SER A 77 13.52 10.80 -19.67
N GLU A 78 14.57 10.34 -18.99
CA GLU A 78 15.95 10.33 -19.49
C GLU A 78 16.08 9.45 -20.75
N LEU A 79 15.36 8.33 -20.79
CA LEU A 79 15.32 7.40 -21.93
C LEU A 79 14.25 7.80 -22.97
N GLY A 80 13.75 9.04 -22.93
CA GLY A 80 12.91 9.59 -23.98
C GLY A 80 11.45 9.13 -23.97
N ARG A 81 10.91 8.69 -22.82
CA ARG A 81 9.48 8.36 -22.68
C ARG A 81 8.62 9.58 -22.98
N VAL A 82 7.75 9.46 -23.98
CA VAL A 82 6.66 10.41 -24.24
C VAL A 82 5.34 9.78 -23.78
N ARG A 83 4.59 10.48 -22.91
CA ARG A 83 3.27 10.01 -22.46
C ARG A 83 2.19 10.59 -23.37
N THR A 84 1.41 9.71 -23.99
CA THR A 84 0.26 10.07 -24.83
C THR A 84 -1.05 9.64 -24.15
N ALA A 85 -2.19 10.10 -24.68
CA ALA A 85 -3.50 9.68 -24.21
C ALA A 85 -3.80 8.19 -24.51
N ASP A 86 -3.11 7.61 -25.50
CA ASP A 86 -3.22 6.19 -25.83
C ASP A 86 -2.31 5.36 -24.92
N LYS A 87 -2.94 4.55 -24.06
CA LYS A 87 -2.25 3.68 -23.10
C LYS A 87 -1.44 2.56 -23.78
N ASN A 88 -1.76 2.24 -25.03
CA ASN A 88 -1.11 1.18 -25.81
C ASN A 88 -0.09 1.73 -26.82
N ALA A 89 0.17 3.05 -26.78
CA ALA A 89 1.16 3.66 -27.67
C ALA A 89 2.56 3.04 -27.46
N PRO A 90 3.35 2.90 -28.54
CA PRO A 90 4.75 2.53 -28.44
C PRO A 90 5.55 3.47 -27.52
N ARG A 91 6.52 2.91 -26.79
CA ARG A 91 7.37 3.62 -25.83
C ARG A 91 8.80 3.09 -25.81
N THR A 92 9.73 4.01 -25.55
CA THR A 92 11.16 3.71 -25.37
C THR A 92 11.40 2.85 -24.14
N ILE A 93 10.76 3.15 -23.02
CA ILE A 93 10.83 2.35 -21.80
C ILE A 93 9.62 2.59 -20.91
N ASP A 94 9.21 1.61 -20.12
CA ASP A 94 8.16 1.61 -19.10
C ASP A 94 8.75 0.93 -17.85
N LEU A 95 8.74 1.63 -16.71
CA LEU A 95 9.26 1.12 -15.44
C LEU A 95 8.14 1.13 -14.40
N ASP A 96 7.47 0.00 -14.26
CA ASP A 96 6.37 -0.17 -13.31
C ASP A 96 6.91 -0.72 -11.98
N LEU A 97 6.71 0.01 -10.87
CA LEU A 97 6.93 -0.53 -9.54
C LEU A 97 5.75 -1.44 -9.18
N VAL A 98 5.97 -2.76 -9.22
CA VAL A 98 4.89 -3.75 -9.10
C VAL A 98 4.72 -4.22 -7.66
N LEU A 99 5.81 -4.51 -6.96
CA LEU A 99 5.80 -5.00 -5.57
C LEU A 99 6.87 -4.24 -4.77
N TYR A 100 6.61 -4.06 -3.48
CA TYR A 100 7.54 -3.40 -2.57
C TYR A 100 7.38 -4.01 -1.16
N ASP A 101 8.43 -4.66 -0.66
CA ASP A 101 8.45 -5.45 0.58
C ASP A 101 7.20 -6.32 0.73
N GLN A 102 6.34 -6.03 1.71
CA GLN A 102 5.01 -6.62 1.89
C GLN A 102 3.94 -5.52 1.96
N GLU A 103 4.24 -4.35 1.40
CA GLU A 103 3.39 -3.16 1.46
C GLU A 103 2.16 -3.32 0.57
N ILE A 104 1.06 -2.72 1.03
CA ILE A 104 -0.16 -2.56 0.25
C ILE A 104 -0.48 -1.07 0.19
N ILE A 105 -0.28 -0.49 -0.98
CA ILE A 105 -0.47 0.93 -1.27
C ILE A 105 -1.60 1.05 -2.28
N GLY A 106 -2.55 1.93 -2.02
CA GLY A 106 -3.75 2.09 -2.84
C GLY A 106 -4.19 3.54 -2.90
N ASP A 107 -3.29 4.45 -3.22
CA ASP A 107 -3.61 5.86 -3.42
C ASP A 107 -3.74 6.24 -4.91
N ASN A 108 -3.95 7.53 -5.17
CA ASN A 108 -4.17 8.05 -6.52
C ASN A 108 -2.92 8.03 -7.39
N GLU A 109 -1.73 7.89 -6.80
CA GLU A 109 -0.46 7.96 -7.48
C GLU A 109 0.21 6.60 -7.67
N LEU A 110 0.08 5.71 -6.69
CA LEU A 110 0.79 4.45 -6.62
C LEU A 110 -0.12 3.34 -6.09
N LYS A 111 -0.08 2.20 -6.77
CA LYS A 111 -0.77 0.97 -6.37
C LYS A 111 0.25 -0.15 -6.24
N ILE A 112 0.35 -0.72 -5.05
CA ILE A 112 1.21 -1.85 -4.74
C ILE A 112 0.36 -2.85 -3.95
N PRO A 113 0.29 -4.13 -4.35
CA PRO A 113 0.73 -4.66 -5.64
C PRO A 113 0.08 -3.93 -6.84
N ASP A 114 0.82 -3.74 -7.94
CA ASP A 114 0.19 -3.32 -9.21
C ASP A 114 -0.70 -4.47 -9.69
N LEU A 115 -2.01 -4.22 -9.74
CA LEU A 115 -3.03 -5.22 -10.04
C LEU A 115 -2.87 -5.84 -11.44
N LYS A 116 -2.15 -5.18 -12.36
CA LYS A 116 -1.84 -5.76 -13.69
C LYS A 116 -1.13 -7.11 -13.60
N ILE A 117 -0.40 -7.38 -12.52
CA ILE A 117 0.29 -8.67 -12.33
C ILE A 117 -0.68 -9.85 -12.35
N PHE A 118 -1.91 -9.66 -11.91
CA PHE A 118 -2.95 -10.71 -11.88
C PHE A 118 -3.64 -10.93 -13.24
N GLU A 119 -3.37 -10.06 -14.21
CA GLU A 119 -3.98 -10.08 -15.53
C GLU A 119 -2.97 -10.40 -16.64
N CYS A 120 -1.68 -10.14 -16.40
CA CYS A 120 -0.62 -10.20 -17.40
C CYS A 120 0.35 -11.36 -17.13
N GLY A 121 0.18 -12.48 -17.85
CA GLY A 121 1.02 -13.68 -17.68
C GLY A 121 2.53 -13.42 -17.86
N PHE A 122 2.93 -12.63 -18.86
CA PHE A 122 4.35 -12.28 -19.05
C PHE A 122 4.93 -11.45 -17.90
N MET A 123 4.11 -10.63 -17.22
CA MET A 123 4.52 -9.85 -16.05
C MET A 123 4.71 -10.78 -14.85
N ALA A 124 3.74 -11.65 -14.60
CA ALA A 124 3.84 -12.66 -13.55
C ALA A 124 5.06 -13.58 -13.75
N ARG A 125 5.30 -14.09 -14.97
CA ARG A 125 6.48 -14.91 -15.28
C ARG A 125 7.79 -14.19 -15.00
N ALA A 126 7.94 -12.97 -15.51
CA ALA A 126 9.15 -12.20 -15.34
C ALA A 126 9.48 -11.98 -13.86
N LEU A 127 8.48 -11.64 -13.06
CA LEU A 127 8.64 -11.45 -11.62
C LEU A 127 8.95 -12.78 -10.90
N ALA A 128 8.30 -13.88 -11.30
CA ALA A 128 8.57 -15.22 -10.77
C ALA A 128 9.99 -15.72 -11.05
N ASP A 129 10.58 -15.35 -12.20
CA ASP A 129 11.98 -15.69 -12.50
C ASP A 129 12.99 -14.97 -11.60
N VAL A 130 12.58 -13.88 -10.95
CA VAL A 130 13.41 -13.08 -10.07
C VAL A 130 13.26 -13.53 -8.61
N ASN A 131 12.03 -13.82 -8.17
CA ASN A 131 11.77 -14.39 -6.85
C ASN A 131 10.51 -15.27 -6.87
N PRO A 132 10.62 -16.58 -7.15
CA PRO A 132 9.46 -17.45 -7.33
C PRO A 132 8.63 -17.61 -6.05
N ASP A 133 9.27 -17.54 -4.89
CA ASP A 133 8.68 -17.82 -3.58
C ASP A 133 8.05 -16.57 -2.93
N TYR A 134 8.15 -15.40 -3.58
CA TYR A 134 7.54 -14.18 -3.06
C TYR A 134 6.02 -14.34 -3.04
N ILE A 135 5.43 -14.21 -1.85
CA ILE A 135 3.99 -14.22 -1.64
C ILE A 135 3.47 -12.82 -1.90
N ILE A 136 2.55 -12.67 -2.85
CA ILE A 136 1.98 -11.36 -3.19
C ILE A 136 1.07 -10.89 -2.05
N PRO A 137 1.30 -9.74 -1.41
CA PRO A 137 0.44 -9.26 -0.33
C PRO A 137 -1.04 -9.06 -0.75
N PRO A 138 -2.01 -9.17 0.17
CA PRO A 138 -1.84 -9.49 1.59
C PRO A 138 -1.62 -10.98 1.88
N ASP A 139 -2.19 -11.87 1.07
CA ASP A 139 -2.13 -13.34 1.22
C ASP A 139 -2.42 -14.01 -0.14
N GLY A 140 -1.83 -13.46 -1.19
CA GLY A 140 -1.97 -13.93 -2.57
C GLY A 140 -1.16 -15.20 -2.86
N PRO A 141 -1.24 -15.70 -4.09
CA PRO A 141 -0.37 -16.79 -4.54
C PRO A 141 1.10 -16.35 -4.49
N THR A 142 2.01 -17.31 -4.50
CA THR A 142 3.41 -17.01 -4.82
C THR A 142 3.52 -16.48 -6.26
N LEU A 143 4.60 -15.76 -6.57
CA LEU A 143 4.87 -15.35 -7.95
C LEU A 143 4.95 -16.56 -8.90
N ALA A 144 5.53 -17.68 -8.46
CA ALA A 144 5.55 -18.92 -9.23
C ALA A 144 4.14 -19.47 -9.49
N GLU A 145 3.29 -19.57 -8.46
CA GLU A 145 1.91 -20.05 -8.60
C GLU A 145 1.09 -19.13 -9.51
N LEU A 146 1.27 -17.81 -9.41
CA LEU A 146 0.58 -16.86 -10.28
C LEU A 146 1.05 -16.99 -11.73
N ALA A 147 2.35 -17.12 -11.95
CA ALA A 147 2.91 -17.32 -13.28
C ALA A 147 2.40 -18.62 -13.90
N ASP A 148 2.40 -19.74 -13.17
CA ASP A 148 1.91 -21.03 -13.67
C ASP A 148 0.41 -20.99 -14.00
N ARG A 149 -0.37 -20.20 -13.26
CA ARG A 149 -1.79 -19.99 -13.54
C ARG A 149 -2.06 -19.16 -14.78
N LEU A 150 -1.28 -18.10 -15.00
CA LEU A 150 -1.54 -17.12 -16.06
C LEU A 150 -0.81 -17.44 -17.36
N CYS A 151 0.36 -18.08 -17.29
CA CYS A 151 1.15 -18.39 -18.46
C CYS A 151 0.62 -19.61 -19.20
N THR A 152 0.18 -19.40 -20.43
CA THR A 152 -0.26 -20.49 -21.31
C THR A 152 0.60 -20.54 -22.56
N SER A 153 0.59 -21.67 -23.27
CA SER A 153 1.29 -21.82 -24.55
C SER A 153 0.82 -20.83 -25.65
N ARG A 154 -0.24 -20.05 -25.40
CA ARG A 154 -0.80 -19.05 -26.31
C ARG A 154 -0.20 -17.64 -26.15
N ASP A 155 0.64 -17.41 -25.14
CA ASP A 155 1.14 -16.06 -24.83
C ASP A 155 2.21 -15.55 -25.81
N ASN A 156 2.66 -16.40 -26.75
CA ASN A 156 3.67 -16.06 -27.76
C ASN A 156 4.87 -15.29 -27.18
N MET A 157 5.33 -15.77 -26.02
CA MET A 157 6.42 -15.20 -25.24
C MET A 157 7.69 -16.01 -25.46
N TYR A 158 8.76 -15.35 -25.88
CA TYR A 158 10.04 -16.01 -26.19
C TYR A 158 11.18 -15.33 -25.44
N THR A 159 12.06 -16.10 -24.83
CA THR A 159 13.29 -15.53 -24.26
C THR A 159 14.18 -14.96 -25.35
N VAL A 160 14.88 -13.86 -25.05
CA VAL A 160 15.87 -13.19 -25.90
C VAL A 160 17.26 -13.43 -25.30
N PRO A 161 17.99 -14.51 -25.68
CA PRO A 161 19.18 -14.94 -24.93
C PRO A 161 20.32 -13.93 -24.93
N GLY A 162 20.53 -13.23 -26.06
CA GLY A 162 21.61 -12.25 -26.19
C GLY A 162 21.44 -11.10 -25.19
N ILE A 163 20.27 -10.44 -25.21
CA ILE A 163 19.95 -9.35 -24.28
C ILE A 163 19.88 -9.86 -22.84
N SER A 164 19.30 -11.05 -22.61
CA SER A 164 19.25 -11.67 -21.27
C SER A 164 20.63 -11.89 -20.66
N SER A 165 21.59 -12.33 -21.47
CA SER A 165 22.97 -12.55 -21.04
C SER A 165 23.67 -11.22 -20.77
N GLN A 166 23.45 -10.23 -21.64
CA GLN A 166 24.00 -8.88 -21.49
C GLN A 166 23.57 -8.23 -20.17
N VAL A 167 22.26 -8.18 -19.87
CA VAL A 167 21.77 -7.55 -18.64
C VAL A 167 22.19 -8.30 -17.38
N ARG A 168 22.22 -9.65 -17.44
CA ARG A 168 22.68 -10.48 -16.31
C ARG A 168 24.16 -10.26 -16.02
N GLN A 169 25.00 -10.25 -17.04
CA GLN A 169 26.43 -10.00 -16.90
C GLN A 169 26.69 -8.59 -16.34
N PHE A 170 25.94 -7.60 -16.84
CA PHE A 170 26.03 -6.23 -16.32
C PHE A 170 25.72 -6.17 -14.82
N VAL A 171 24.61 -6.77 -14.37
CA VAL A 171 24.23 -6.79 -12.95
C VAL A 171 25.27 -7.53 -12.10
N GLN A 172 25.80 -8.67 -12.59
CA GLN A 172 26.85 -9.40 -11.89
C GLN A 172 28.14 -8.57 -11.73
N ASN A 173 28.55 -7.84 -12.77
CA ASN A 173 29.70 -6.95 -12.71
C ASN A 173 29.45 -5.77 -11.74
N ALA A 174 28.24 -5.20 -11.73
CA ALA A 174 27.86 -4.13 -10.81
C ALA A 174 27.89 -4.60 -9.34
N LEU A 175 27.42 -5.81 -9.05
CA LEU A 175 27.49 -6.41 -7.72
C LEU A 175 28.94 -6.66 -7.26
N GLN A 176 29.80 -7.13 -8.18
CA GLN A 176 31.21 -7.35 -7.88
C GLN A 176 31.96 -6.04 -7.59
N THR A 177 31.70 -4.98 -8.36
CA THR A 177 32.35 -3.67 -8.16
C THR A 177 31.93 -3.01 -6.85
N GLN A 178 30.66 -3.11 -6.45
CA GLN A 178 30.18 -2.65 -5.14
C GLN A 178 30.83 -3.39 -3.96
N ALA A 179 31.14 -4.69 -4.11
CA ALA A 179 31.83 -5.48 -3.09
C ALA A 179 33.31 -5.11 -2.92
N THR A 180 33.92 -4.42 -3.89
CA THR A 180 35.36 -4.08 -3.92
C THR A 180 35.67 -2.61 -3.58
N ALA A 181 34.67 -1.78 -3.25
CA ALA A 181 34.90 -0.40 -2.87
C ALA A 181 35.60 -0.30 -1.49
N PRO A 182 36.61 0.57 -1.30
CA PRO A 182 37.34 0.67 -0.05
C PRO A 182 36.43 1.14 1.08
N GLN A 183 36.37 0.35 2.16
CA GLN A 183 35.66 0.69 3.37
C GLN A 183 36.29 1.93 4.03
N LEU A 184 35.47 2.95 4.30
CA LEU A 184 35.83 4.04 5.20
C LEU A 184 36.15 3.47 6.60
N PRO A 185 37.13 4.04 7.32
CA PRO A 185 37.61 3.45 8.57
C PRO A 185 36.51 3.44 9.63
N ALA A 186 36.32 2.26 10.23
CA ALA A 186 35.34 2.01 11.27
C ALA A 186 35.65 2.82 12.54
N CYS A 187 34.60 3.46 13.08
CA CYS A 187 34.60 4.00 14.43
C CYS A 187 34.81 2.84 15.43
N VAL A 188 35.84 3.00 16.26
CA VAL A 188 36.25 2.05 17.28
C VAL A 188 35.15 1.92 18.33
N THR A 189 34.62 0.72 18.53
CA THR A 189 33.92 0.37 19.77
C THR A 189 34.55 -0.88 20.34
N HIS A 190 34.78 -0.82 21.64
CA HIS A 190 35.60 -1.75 22.41
C HIS A 190 35.03 -3.17 22.48
N ALA A 191 35.98 -4.09 22.62
CA ALA A 191 35.84 -5.52 22.70
C ALA A 191 34.83 -6.03 23.75
N TYR A 192 34.16 -7.11 23.39
CA TYR A 192 33.86 -8.21 24.30
C TYR A 192 34.18 -9.53 23.60
N ASP A 193 35.25 -10.18 24.07
CA ASP A 193 35.57 -11.57 23.79
C ASP A 193 34.53 -12.49 24.44
N ASN A 194 34.07 -13.51 23.70
CA ASN A 194 34.21 -14.88 24.19
C ASN A 194 34.05 -15.93 23.07
N ASP A 195 35.17 -16.61 22.89
CA ASP A 195 35.47 -17.90 22.28
C ASP A 195 34.46 -19.02 22.62
N ARG A 196 33.96 -19.77 21.62
CA ARG A 196 34.29 -21.20 21.38
C ARG A 196 33.30 -21.97 20.48
N SER A 197 33.90 -22.50 19.41
CA SER A 197 33.78 -23.86 18.83
C SER A 197 32.42 -24.43 18.38
N GLN A 198 32.28 -24.48 17.05
CA GLN A 198 32.12 -25.68 16.19
C GLN A 198 31.16 -26.83 16.58
N THR A 199 30.47 -27.26 15.52
CA THR A 199 30.23 -28.63 15.03
C THR A 199 28.87 -29.33 15.26
N ILE A 200 28.38 -29.88 14.12
CA ILE A 200 27.60 -31.11 13.92
C ILE A 200 26.07 -30.95 13.81
N ILE A 201 25.60 -31.21 12.59
CA ILE A 201 24.24 -31.67 12.25
C ILE A 201 24.11 -33.14 12.68
N PRO A 202 22.98 -33.52 13.31
CA PRO A 202 22.40 -34.83 13.06
C PRO A 202 20.95 -34.73 12.56
N ASP A 203 20.74 -35.39 11.45
CA ASP A 203 19.49 -35.95 10.93
C ASP A 203 18.71 -36.67 12.03
N HIS A 204 17.40 -36.41 12.16
CA HIS A 204 16.44 -37.35 12.74
C HIS A 204 14.98 -37.02 12.37
N THR A 205 14.45 -37.90 11.54
CA THR A 205 13.17 -38.62 11.73
C THR A 205 11.87 -37.91 11.35
N ILE A 206 11.32 -38.40 10.22
CA ILE A 206 9.91 -38.37 9.83
C ILE A 206 9.07 -39.04 10.93
N THR A 207 8.21 -38.28 11.62
CA THR A 207 6.84 -38.72 11.99
C THR A 207 6.06 -37.56 12.65
N ASN A 208 5.04 -37.05 11.94
CA ASN A 208 3.65 -37.05 12.36
C ASN A 208 2.81 -36.21 11.40
N TYR A 209 2.23 -36.89 10.41
CA TYR A 209 1.05 -36.45 9.68
C TYR A 209 -0.11 -36.36 10.67
N ALA A 210 -0.35 -35.18 11.23
CA ALA A 210 -1.55 -34.87 12.00
C ALA A 210 -2.14 -33.55 11.50
N ALA A 211 -3.18 -33.69 10.66
CA ALA A 211 -4.22 -32.71 10.35
C ALA A 211 -3.79 -31.22 10.27
N GLN A 212 -3.24 -30.80 9.13
CA GLN A 212 -3.23 -29.37 8.79
C GLN A 212 -4.64 -28.93 8.41
N GLN A 213 -5.37 -28.39 9.38
CA GLN A 213 -6.50 -27.51 9.10
C GLN A 213 -5.94 -26.30 8.34
N HIS A 214 -6.45 -26.04 7.13
CA HIS A 214 -6.07 -24.86 6.35
C HIS A 214 -6.46 -23.59 7.15
N GLU A 215 -5.48 -22.90 7.72
CA GLU A 215 -5.67 -21.60 8.35
C GLU A 215 -6.08 -20.56 7.30
N THR A 216 -7.09 -19.76 7.63
CA THR A 216 -7.55 -18.62 6.82
C THR A 216 -6.49 -17.50 6.82
N SER A 217 -6.52 -16.64 5.79
CA SER A 217 -5.68 -15.42 5.69
C SER A 217 -5.80 -14.55 6.95
N GLU A 218 -7.01 -14.37 7.47
CA GLU A 218 -7.25 -13.59 8.70
C GLU A 218 -6.55 -14.21 9.92
N GLN A 219 -6.59 -15.54 10.07
CA GLN A 219 -5.90 -16.24 11.17
C GLN A 219 -4.38 -16.12 11.06
N LYS A 220 -3.83 -16.15 9.84
CA LYS A 220 -2.39 -15.94 9.60
C LYS A 220 -1.96 -14.52 9.98
N SER A 221 -2.71 -13.50 9.55
CA SER A 221 -2.45 -12.10 9.90
C SER A 221 -2.55 -11.84 11.40
N GLN A 222 -3.61 -12.34 12.06
CA GLN A 222 -3.74 -12.24 13.52
C GLN A 222 -2.55 -12.86 14.26
N ARG A 223 -2.07 -14.04 13.82
CA ARG A 223 -0.88 -14.68 14.40
C ARG A 223 0.39 -13.87 14.16
N ALA A 224 0.55 -13.27 12.98
CA ALA A 224 1.69 -12.42 12.66
C ALA A 224 1.74 -11.18 13.56
N ILE A 225 0.61 -10.48 13.72
CA ILE A 225 0.49 -9.33 14.63
C ILE A 225 0.77 -9.74 16.07
N ALA A 226 0.21 -10.86 16.54
CA ALA A 226 0.51 -11.36 17.88
C ALA A 226 2.01 -11.62 18.07
N THR A 227 2.66 -12.22 17.08
CA THR A 227 4.11 -12.45 17.10
C THR A 227 4.88 -11.13 17.19
N ALA A 228 4.51 -10.12 16.39
CA ALA A 228 5.11 -8.80 16.42
C ALA A 228 4.92 -8.10 17.78
N VAL A 229 3.73 -8.18 18.37
CA VAL A 229 3.45 -7.62 19.70
C VAL A 229 4.28 -8.31 20.77
N ARG A 230 4.46 -9.63 20.68
CA ARG A 230 5.36 -10.35 21.59
C ARG A 230 6.81 -9.87 21.46
N THR A 231 7.28 -9.64 20.23
CA THR A 231 8.59 -9.05 19.96
C THR A 231 8.71 -7.66 20.58
N ILE A 232 7.69 -6.81 20.45
CA ILE A 232 7.66 -5.48 21.09
C ILE A 232 7.80 -5.61 22.61
N LEU A 233 7.02 -6.48 23.26
CA LEU A 233 7.06 -6.68 24.71
C LEU A 233 8.47 -7.05 25.19
N VAL A 234 9.15 -7.97 24.50
CA VAL A 234 10.54 -8.34 24.82
C VAL A 234 11.48 -7.13 24.69
N ASN A 235 11.34 -6.36 23.61
CA ASN A 235 12.25 -5.26 23.31
C ASN A 235 12.02 -4.00 24.18
N VAL A 236 10.84 -3.86 24.79
CA VAL A 236 10.58 -2.81 25.80
C VAL A 236 10.96 -3.26 27.22
N GLY A 237 11.55 -4.44 27.38
CA GLY A 237 12.03 -4.97 28.66
C GLY A 237 10.98 -5.67 29.52
N GLU A 238 9.81 -6.00 28.96
CA GLU A 238 8.78 -6.77 29.67
C GLU A 238 8.99 -8.28 29.54
N ASP A 239 8.50 -9.05 30.52
CA ASP A 239 8.41 -10.50 30.45
C ASP A 239 7.07 -10.95 29.84
N PRO A 240 7.03 -11.46 28.59
CA PRO A 240 5.78 -11.88 27.96
C PRO A 240 5.14 -13.11 28.62
N THR A 241 5.85 -13.81 29.50
CA THR A 241 5.36 -15.01 30.19
C THR A 241 4.62 -14.69 31.49
N ARG A 242 4.70 -13.46 32.01
CA ARG A 242 3.97 -13.03 33.21
C ARG A 242 2.47 -13.06 32.97
N GLU A 243 1.70 -13.41 34.02
CA GLU A 243 0.25 -13.65 33.96
C GLU A 243 -0.52 -12.63 33.10
N GLY A 244 -0.29 -11.33 33.34
CA GLY A 244 -0.97 -10.25 32.62
C GLY A 244 -0.64 -10.16 31.13
N LEU A 245 0.54 -10.58 30.69
CA LEU A 245 1.00 -10.44 29.30
C LEU A 245 0.88 -11.71 28.45
N ARG A 246 0.66 -12.87 29.06
CA ARG A 246 0.58 -14.17 28.34
C ARG A 246 -0.38 -14.16 27.17
N LYS A 247 -1.49 -13.41 27.28
CA LYS A 247 -2.51 -13.26 26.22
C LYS A 247 -2.56 -11.86 25.60
N THR A 248 -1.63 -10.97 25.94
CA THR A 248 -1.58 -9.61 25.38
C THR A 248 -1.37 -9.63 23.87
N PRO A 249 -0.40 -10.39 23.32
CA PRO A 249 -0.23 -10.55 21.88
C PRO A 249 -1.53 -10.78 21.10
N GLU A 250 -2.33 -11.76 21.51
CA GLU A 250 -3.56 -12.14 20.82
C GLU A 250 -4.68 -11.12 21.07
N ARG A 251 -4.72 -10.50 22.26
CA ARG A 251 -5.67 -9.41 22.54
C ARG A 251 -5.40 -8.19 21.65
N VAL A 252 -4.14 -7.81 21.48
CA VAL A 252 -3.76 -6.68 20.62
C VAL A 252 -4.05 -7.00 19.16
N ALA A 253 -3.73 -8.22 18.70
CA ALA A 253 -4.06 -8.63 17.33
C ALA A 253 -5.56 -8.53 17.04
N ARG A 254 -6.43 -9.04 17.94
CA ARG A 254 -7.88 -8.91 17.79
C ARG A 254 -8.34 -7.45 17.85
N ALA A 255 -7.75 -6.64 18.72
CA ALA A 255 -8.08 -5.22 18.81
C ALA A 255 -7.76 -4.50 17.49
N TYR A 256 -6.66 -4.82 16.81
CA TYR A 256 -6.34 -4.23 15.51
C TYR A 256 -7.34 -4.61 14.41
N ASN A 257 -7.90 -5.81 14.42
CA ASN A 257 -8.98 -6.17 13.49
C ASN A 257 -10.22 -5.27 13.69
N GLU A 258 -10.54 -4.92 14.94
CA GLU A 258 -11.65 -4.01 15.23
C GLU A 258 -11.30 -2.55 14.88
N LEU A 259 -10.14 -2.07 15.31
CA LEU A 259 -9.71 -0.68 15.13
C LEU A 259 -9.41 -0.32 13.68
N LEU A 260 -9.05 -1.31 12.86
CA LEU A 260 -8.72 -1.15 11.43
C LEU A 260 -9.75 -1.82 10.51
N GLY A 261 -10.91 -2.22 11.03
CA GLY A 261 -11.95 -2.91 10.27
C GLY A 261 -12.53 -2.09 9.11
N GLY A 262 -12.34 -0.77 9.12
CA GLY A 262 -12.81 0.16 8.08
C GLY A 262 -12.18 -0.04 6.71
N TYR A 263 -11.04 -0.74 6.62
CA TYR A 263 -10.44 -1.14 5.32
C TYR A 263 -11.23 -2.27 4.64
N ALA A 264 -11.81 -3.18 5.43
CA ALA A 264 -12.55 -4.33 4.91
C ALA A 264 -14.01 -4.03 4.57
N VAL A 265 -14.51 -2.84 4.94
CA VAL A 265 -15.89 -2.43 4.68
C VAL A 265 -16.10 -2.18 3.19
N ASN A 266 -17.01 -2.94 2.59
CA ASN A 266 -17.50 -2.68 1.24
C ASN A 266 -18.51 -1.52 1.25
N PRO A 267 -18.25 -0.39 0.56
CA PRO A 267 -19.14 0.77 0.61
C PRO A 267 -20.55 0.51 0.08
N ALA A 268 -20.70 -0.28 -0.98
CA ALA A 268 -22.02 -0.62 -1.54
C ALA A 268 -22.86 -1.40 -0.52
N SER A 269 -22.23 -2.35 0.19
CA SER A 269 -22.87 -3.13 1.24
C SER A 269 -23.21 -2.29 2.47
N LEU A 270 -22.38 -1.30 2.82
CA LEU A 270 -22.66 -0.37 3.91
C LEU A 270 -23.91 0.47 3.63
N ILE A 271 -24.05 0.99 2.40
CA ILE A 271 -25.21 1.77 1.98
C ILE A 271 -26.45 0.89 1.91
N ASN A 272 -26.34 -0.33 1.38
CA ASN A 272 -27.43 -1.32 1.30
C ASN A 272 -28.74 -0.74 0.72
N GLY A 273 -28.63 0.01 -0.39
CA GLY A 273 -29.79 0.60 -1.06
C GLY A 273 -30.54 1.68 -0.26
N ALA A 274 -29.98 2.20 0.83
CA ALA A 274 -30.61 3.24 1.66
C ALA A 274 -30.51 4.65 1.07
N LEU A 275 -30.67 4.75 -0.26
CA LEU A 275 -30.77 6.00 -1.00
C LEU A 275 -32.23 6.14 -1.44
N PHE A 276 -32.82 7.30 -1.15
CA PHE A 276 -34.23 7.56 -1.41
C PHE A 276 -34.36 8.83 -2.24
N GLU A 277 -35.25 8.78 -3.23
CA GLU A 277 -35.67 10.01 -3.92
C GLU A 277 -36.52 10.84 -2.97
N SER A 278 -36.27 12.15 -2.94
CA SER A 278 -37.00 13.07 -2.07
C SER A 278 -37.01 14.46 -2.68
N ALA A 279 -38.17 15.14 -2.58
CA ALA A 279 -38.30 16.55 -2.92
C ALA A 279 -37.75 17.49 -1.82
N TYR A 280 -37.30 16.94 -0.69
CA TYR A 280 -36.71 17.73 0.39
C TYR A 280 -35.38 18.32 -0.06
N ASP A 281 -35.28 19.65 -0.08
CA ASP A 281 -34.14 20.40 -0.57
C ASP A 281 -33.45 21.24 0.53
N ASP A 282 -33.97 21.25 1.75
CA ASP A 282 -33.38 21.94 2.89
C ASP A 282 -32.14 21.22 3.47
N MET A 283 -31.34 21.95 4.26
CA MET A 283 -30.15 21.41 4.90
C MET A 283 -30.47 20.29 5.90
N VAL A 284 -29.84 19.12 5.71
CA VAL A 284 -29.81 18.01 6.66
C VAL A 284 -28.50 18.07 7.46
N VAL A 285 -28.58 17.95 8.78
CA VAL A 285 -27.41 17.95 9.67
C VAL A 285 -27.46 16.74 10.61
N VAL A 286 -26.40 15.95 10.62
CA VAL A 286 -26.15 14.87 11.58
C VAL A 286 -24.94 15.30 12.41
N LYS A 287 -25.18 15.71 13.64
CA LYS A 287 -24.14 16.21 14.56
C LYS A 287 -23.82 15.23 15.68
N ASP A 288 -22.68 15.44 16.31
CA ASP A 288 -22.22 14.70 17.49
C ASP A 288 -22.00 13.21 17.23
N ILE A 289 -21.53 12.87 16.02
CA ILE A 289 -21.15 11.51 15.66
C ILE A 289 -19.83 11.18 16.34
N GLU A 290 -19.85 10.33 17.35
CA GLU A 290 -18.64 9.86 18.01
C GLU A 290 -17.77 9.04 17.05
N PHE A 291 -16.46 9.27 17.06
CA PHE A 291 -15.52 8.49 16.30
C PHE A 291 -14.26 8.19 17.12
N TYR A 292 -13.65 7.06 16.80
CA TYR A 292 -12.34 6.63 17.30
C TYR A 292 -11.49 6.20 16.12
N SER A 293 -10.25 6.68 16.08
CA SER A 293 -9.31 6.40 15.00
C SER A 293 -7.89 6.23 15.54
N LEU A 294 -6.97 5.76 14.71
CA LEU A 294 -5.56 5.60 15.03
C LEU A 294 -4.73 6.54 14.17
N CYS A 295 -3.89 7.36 14.78
CA CYS A 295 -2.96 8.23 14.08
C CYS A 295 -1.94 7.37 13.33
N GLU A 296 -1.85 7.49 12.00
CA GLU A 296 -0.94 6.65 11.20
C GLU A 296 0.54 6.81 11.58
N HIS A 297 0.94 8.01 12.00
CA HIS A 297 2.33 8.30 12.39
C HIS A 297 2.82 7.58 13.65
N HIS A 298 1.92 7.25 14.58
CA HIS A 298 2.29 6.78 15.93
C HIS A 298 1.48 5.59 16.40
N MET A 299 0.47 5.18 15.63
CA MET A 299 -0.52 4.15 15.99
C MET A 299 -1.21 4.42 17.35
N LEU A 300 -1.25 5.68 17.78
CA LEU A 300 -1.93 6.12 18.99
C LEU A 300 -3.33 6.65 18.66
N PRO A 301 -4.32 6.46 19.54
CA PRO A 301 -5.67 6.91 19.28
C PRO A 301 -5.79 8.42 19.10
N PHE A 302 -6.67 8.83 18.20
CA PHE A 302 -7.32 10.13 18.26
C PHE A 302 -8.83 9.93 18.11
N PHE A 303 -9.61 10.69 18.85
CA PHE A 303 -11.04 10.49 18.98
C PHE A 303 -11.76 11.79 19.25
N GLY A 304 -13.06 11.82 18.99
CA GLY A 304 -13.88 13.00 19.23
C GLY A 304 -15.22 12.92 18.52
N LYS A 305 -15.63 14.03 17.92
CA LYS A 305 -16.93 14.17 17.28
C LYS A 305 -16.81 14.64 15.84
N ALA A 306 -17.63 14.06 14.98
CA ALA A 306 -17.85 14.51 13.62
C ALA A 306 -19.27 15.08 13.47
N HIS A 307 -19.37 16.09 12.61
CA HIS A 307 -20.61 16.71 12.19
C HIS A 307 -20.66 16.67 10.68
N VAL A 308 -21.74 16.14 10.13
CA VAL A 308 -21.93 15.97 8.69
C VAL A 308 -23.23 16.66 8.30
N ALA A 309 -23.15 17.56 7.33
CA ALA A 309 -24.31 18.21 6.75
C ALA A 309 -24.29 18.10 5.23
N TYR A 310 -25.46 18.07 4.62
CA TYR A 310 -25.60 18.14 3.17
C TYR A 310 -26.91 18.84 2.80
N ILE A 311 -26.93 19.46 1.63
CA ILE A 311 -28.13 20.07 1.04
C ILE A 311 -28.55 19.20 -0.15
N PRO A 312 -29.62 18.40 -0.04
CA PRO A 312 -29.99 17.44 -1.07
C PRO A 312 -30.25 18.05 -2.44
N ASP A 313 -30.09 17.23 -3.47
CA ASP A 313 -30.57 17.49 -4.83
C ASP A 313 -31.29 16.23 -5.34
N GLY A 314 -32.58 16.11 -5.01
CA GLY A 314 -33.41 14.97 -5.39
C GLY A 314 -33.13 13.64 -4.67
N LYS A 315 -32.03 13.52 -3.89
CA LYS A 315 -31.65 12.29 -3.16
C LYS A 315 -31.29 12.55 -1.71
N ILE A 316 -31.80 11.68 -0.83
CA ILE A 316 -31.43 11.63 0.58
C ILE A 316 -30.89 10.24 0.95
N ILE A 317 -30.06 10.20 1.99
CA ILE A 317 -29.55 8.95 2.57
C ILE A 317 -30.22 8.66 3.92
N GLY A 318 -30.45 7.38 4.20
CA GLY A 318 -30.94 6.96 5.52
C GLY A 318 -30.01 7.46 6.65
N LEU A 319 -30.60 8.07 7.68
CA LEU A 319 -29.87 8.74 8.78
C LEU A 319 -28.76 7.87 9.39
N SER A 320 -29.04 6.58 9.61
CA SER A 320 -28.10 5.64 10.22
C SER A 320 -26.85 5.37 9.38
N LYS A 321 -26.81 5.79 8.10
CA LYS A 321 -25.67 5.54 7.20
C LYS A 321 -24.57 6.58 7.37
N ILE A 322 -24.91 7.81 7.72
CA ILE A 322 -23.92 8.87 7.92
C ILE A 322 -22.92 8.50 9.03
N PRO A 323 -23.34 8.07 10.24
CA PRO A 323 -22.41 7.57 11.25
C PRO A 323 -21.57 6.37 10.78
N ARG A 324 -22.16 5.45 10.01
CA ARG A 324 -21.43 4.29 9.47
C ARG A 324 -20.35 4.70 8.46
N ILE A 325 -20.59 5.73 7.66
CA ILE A 325 -19.58 6.28 6.74
C ILE A 325 -18.44 6.90 7.55
N VAL A 326 -18.74 7.66 8.60
CA VAL A 326 -17.71 8.21 9.51
C VAL A 326 -16.89 7.07 10.11
N GLU A 327 -17.55 6.02 10.65
CA GLU A 327 -16.86 4.87 11.23
C GLU A 327 -16.00 4.10 10.21
N MET A 328 -16.48 3.91 8.98
CA MET A 328 -15.73 3.26 7.90
C MET A 328 -14.37 3.92 7.64
N TYR A 329 -14.31 5.26 7.69
CA TYR A 329 -13.05 5.99 7.51
C TYR A 329 -12.27 6.14 8.81
N ALA A 330 -12.94 6.26 9.96
CA ALA A 330 -12.28 6.39 11.27
C ALA A 330 -11.58 5.10 11.69
N ARG A 331 -12.12 3.92 11.37
CA ARG A 331 -11.53 2.60 11.67
C ARG A 331 -10.39 2.23 10.71
N ARG A 332 -9.41 3.12 10.58
CA ARG A 332 -8.22 3.04 9.73
C ARG A 332 -7.04 3.70 10.44
N LEU A 333 -5.84 3.52 9.89
CA LEU A 333 -4.73 4.43 10.17
C LEU A 333 -4.99 5.73 9.41
N GLN A 334 -4.98 6.85 10.12
CA GLN A 334 -5.48 8.12 9.60
C GLN A 334 -4.66 9.34 10.01
N VAL A 335 -4.86 10.39 9.20
CA VAL A 335 -4.63 11.80 9.53
C VAL A 335 -6.00 12.50 9.53
N GLN A 336 -6.29 13.36 10.52
CA GLN A 336 -7.64 13.91 10.72
C GLN A 336 -8.13 14.72 9.50
N GLU A 337 -7.24 15.48 8.87
CA GLU A 337 -7.49 16.24 7.65
C GLU A 337 -7.91 15.34 6.48
N LYS A 338 -7.23 14.20 6.32
CA LYS A 338 -7.51 13.21 5.29
C LYS A 338 -8.86 12.57 5.54
N MET A 339 -9.09 12.05 6.75
CA MET A 339 -10.37 11.45 7.15
C MET A 339 -11.55 12.41 6.90
N THR A 340 -11.39 13.68 7.26
CA THR A 340 -12.43 14.71 7.05
C THR A 340 -12.81 14.85 5.58
N ARG A 341 -11.82 14.91 4.68
CA ARG A 341 -12.05 15.00 3.23
C ARG A 341 -12.62 13.71 2.66
N GLU A 342 -12.08 12.55 3.05
CA GLU A 342 -12.56 11.24 2.58
C GLU A 342 -14.06 11.05 2.85
N ILE A 343 -14.54 11.46 4.04
CA ILE A 343 -15.97 11.42 4.38
C ILE A 343 -16.77 12.36 3.46
N ALA A 344 -16.29 13.59 3.26
CA ALA A 344 -16.97 14.58 2.42
C ALA A 344 -17.03 14.15 0.95
N ASP A 345 -15.92 13.65 0.40
CA ASP A 345 -15.78 13.16 -0.98
C ASP A 345 -16.70 11.98 -1.24
N PHE A 346 -16.78 11.06 -0.28
CA PHE A 346 -17.66 9.91 -0.36
C PHE A 346 -19.13 10.33 -0.42
N ILE A 347 -19.56 11.23 0.45
CA ILE A 347 -20.94 11.73 0.47
C ILE A 347 -21.27 12.53 -0.79
N GLN A 348 -20.34 13.38 -1.24
CA GLN A 348 -20.49 14.16 -2.46
C GLN A 348 -20.67 13.25 -3.68
N THR A 349 -19.84 12.22 -3.80
CA THR A 349 -19.92 11.25 -4.90
C THR A 349 -21.21 10.43 -4.83
N LEU A 350 -21.58 9.97 -3.63
CA LEU A 350 -22.73 9.12 -3.42
C LEU A 350 -24.07 9.82 -3.72
N LEU A 351 -24.22 11.05 -3.22
CA LEU A 351 -25.49 11.78 -3.28
C LEU A 351 -25.56 12.80 -4.40
N SER A 352 -24.41 13.30 -4.89
CA SER A 352 -24.34 14.49 -5.76
C SER A 352 -25.20 15.65 -5.24
N PRO A 353 -25.11 16.02 -3.95
CA PRO A 353 -25.97 17.06 -3.37
C PRO A 353 -25.51 18.45 -3.84
N ARG A 354 -26.34 19.47 -3.61
CA ARG A 354 -26.00 20.88 -3.86
C ARG A 354 -24.79 21.33 -3.03
N GLY A 355 -24.57 20.71 -1.88
CA GLY A 355 -23.37 20.89 -1.08
C GLY A 355 -23.22 19.85 0.02
N VAL A 356 -21.99 19.66 0.50
CA VAL A 356 -21.62 18.82 1.64
C VAL A 356 -20.70 19.61 2.57
N ALA A 357 -20.90 19.44 3.87
CA ALA A 357 -20.02 19.94 4.91
C ALA A 357 -19.69 18.83 5.90
N VAL A 358 -18.40 18.62 6.15
CA VAL A 358 -17.92 17.71 7.20
C VAL A 358 -16.99 18.48 8.12
N ILE A 359 -17.29 18.48 9.41
CA ILE A 359 -16.47 19.09 10.44
C ILE A 359 -16.10 18.01 11.45
N VAL A 360 -14.81 17.86 11.72
CA VAL A 360 -14.29 16.86 12.66
C VAL A 360 -13.50 17.59 13.74
N MET A 361 -13.84 17.31 15.00
CA MET A 361 -13.12 17.79 16.17
C MET A 361 -12.56 16.58 16.93
N GLY A 362 -11.24 16.51 17.08
CA GLY A 362 -10.55 15.38 17.69
C GLY A 362 -9.51 15.79 18.73
N GLN A 363 -9.34 14.94 19.73
CA GLN A 363 -8.21 14.97 20.65
C GLN A 363 -7.23 13.86 20.27
N HIS A 364 -5.93 14.19 20.27
CA HIS A 364 -4.88 13.31 19.77
C HIS A 364 -3.99 12.81 20.92
N MET A 365 -3.97 11.50 21.16
CA MET A 365 -3.15 10.95 22.24
C MET A 365 -1.66 11.13 21.97
N CYS A 366 -1.23 11.16 20.72
CA CYS A 366 0.17 11.42 20.34
C CYS A 366 0.71 12.79 20.79
N ALA A 367 -0.15 13.77 21.04
CA ALA A 367 0.20 15.08 21.59
C ALA A 367 -0.26 15.26 23.06
N THR A 368 -1.14 14.39 23.56
CA THR A 368 -1.69 14.46 24.92
C THR A 368 -0.84 13.66 25.91
N MET A 369 -0.57 12.38 25.63
CA MET A 369 0.10 11.47 26.56
C MET A 369 1.62 11.43 26.41
N ARG A 370 2.13 12.01 25.32
CA ARG A 370 3.55 12.11 25.00
C ARG A 370 3.83 13.37 24.19
N GLY A 371 5.13 13.64 23.97
CA GLY A 371 5.57 14.77 23.17
C GLY A 371 5.29 16.08 23.89
N VAL A 372 4.44 16.93 23.30
CA VAL A 372 4.11 18.27 23.80
C VAL A 372 3.14 18.29 24.99
N ASN A 373 2.58 17.14 25.37
CA ASN A 373 1.72 16.92 26.55
C ASN A 373 0.57 17.93 26.71
N GLN A 374 -0.12 18.24 25.61
CA GLN A 374 -1.24 19.19 25.58
C GLN A 374 -2.56 18.50 25.95
N THR A 375 -3.00 18.65 27.20
CA THR A 375 -4.19 17.95 27.74
C THR A 375 -5.52 18.54 27.29
N SER A 376 -5.55 19.82 26.94
CA SER A 376 -6.78 20.55 26.59
C SER A 376 -6.91 20.85 25.09
N SER A 377 -5.87 20.57 24.30
CA SER A 377 -5.85 20.90 22.87
C SER A 377 -6.78 19.98 22.08
N LYS A 378 -7.62 20.60 21.26
CA LYS A 378 -8.49 19.92 20.29
C LYS A 378 -8.18 20.45 18.90
N MET A 379 -8.11 19.55 17.95
CA MET A 379 -7.92 19.87 16.54
C MET A 379 -9.28 19.88 15.86
N LEU A 380 -9.59 20.97 15.14
CA LEU A 380 -10.77 21.07 14.30
C LEU A 380 -10.35 21.11 12.83
N THR A 381 -10.98 20.26 12.02
CA THR A 381 -10.78 20.19 10.57
C THR A 381 -12.14 20.26 9.88
N GLN A 382 -12.18 20.83 8.68
CA GLN A 382 -13.41 20.91 7.91
C GLN A 382 -13.17 20.69 6.41
N ALA A 383 -14.17 20.14 5.73
CA ALA A 383 -14.27 20.05 4.28
C ALA A 383 -15.65 20.55 3.85
N MET A 384 -15.67 21.57 2.99
CA MET A 384 -16.88 22.27 2.53
C MET A 384 -16.95 22.28 1.01
N TYR A 385 -18.02 21.71 0.46
CA TYR A 385 -18.27 21.58 -0.98
C TYR A 385 -19.60 22.22 -1.40
N GLY A 386 -19.65 22.68 -2.64
CA GLY A 386 -20.86 23.25 -3.24
C GLY A 386 -21.41 24.42 -2.42
N ALA A 387 -22.71 24.41 -2.17
CA ALA A 387 -23.43 25.47 -1.45
C ALA A 387 -22.80 25.87 -0.09
N PHE A 388 -22.11 24.97 0.62
CA PHE A 388 -21.44 25.32 1.89
C PHE A 388 -20.16 26.16 1.72
N GLN A 389 -19.67 26.38 0.50
CA GLN A 389 -18.62 27.35 0.21
C GLN A 389 -19.16 28.79 0.21
N GLU A 390 -20.47 28.96 0.09
CA GLU A 390 -21.13 30.25 0.21
C GLU A 390 -21.32 30.64 1.68
N ARG A 391 -21.17 31.93 1.96
CA ARG A 391 -21.20 32.47 3.33
C ARG A 391 -22.48 32.14 4.09
N ILE A 392 -23.65 32.26 3.43
CA ILE A 392 -24.95 32.10 4.09
C ILE A 392 -25.14 30.67 4.61
N ALA A 393 -24.89 29.66 3.76
CA ALA A 393 -25.05 28.26 4.14
C ALA A 393 -24.04 27.85 5.23
N HIS A 394 -22.83 28.40 5.18
CA HIS A 394 -21.82 28.19 6.22
C HIS A 394 -22.23 28.82 7.57
N GLU A 395 -22.72 30.06 7.59
CA GLU A 395 -23.22 30.70 8.81
C GLU A 395 -24.40 29.93 9.41
N GLN A 396 -25.38 29.52 8.60
CA GLN A 396 -26.50 28.69 9.04
C GLN A 396 -26.07 27.36 9.65
N LEU A 397 -25.04 26.71 9.09
CA LEU A 397 -24.49 25.49 9.66
C LEU A 397 -23.87 25.75 11.03
N ASN A 398 -23.05 26.81 11.14
CA ASN A 398 -22.40 27.16 12.40
C ASN A 398 -23.42 27.46 13.50
N ASP A 399 -24.49 28.18 13.19
CA ASP A 399 -25.58 28.44 14.13
C ASP A 399 -26.21 27.13 14.63
N ARG A 400 -26.53 26.19 13.73
CA ARG A 400 -27.11 24.88 14.08
C ARG A 400 -26.18 24.00 14.92
N LEU A 401 -24.87 24.16 14.75
CA LEU A 401 -23.87 23.45 15.55
C LEU A 401 -23.72 24.06 16.95
N GLN A 402 -23.86 25.38 17.09
CA GLN A 402 -23.78 26.08 18.38
C GLN A 402 -25.07 26.00 19.21
N GLN A 403 -26.24 25.86 18.57
CA GLN A 403 -27.56 25.92 19.22
C GLN A 403 -27.98 24.69 20.07
N ALA A 404 -27.06 23.78 20.45
CA ALA A 404 -27.43 22.71 21.38
C ALA A 404 -26.34 22.49 22.45
N GLU A 405 -26.48 23.23 23.53
CA GLU A 405 -26.18 22.76 24.89
C GLU A 405 -27.48 22.68 25.68
#